data_AF-A0A7J5Y2J1-F1
#
_entry.id   AF-A0A7J5Y2J1-F1
#
_cell.length_a   1.000
_cell.length_b   1.000
_cell.length_c   1.000
_cell.angle_alpha   90.00
_cell.angle_beta   90.00
_cell.angle_gamma   90.00
#
_symmetry.space_group_name_H-M   'P 1'
#
loop_
_entity.id
_entity.type
_entity.pdbx_description
1 polymer ?
#
loop_
_entity_poly.entity_id
_entity_poly.type
_entity_poly.pdbx_seq_one_letter_code
_entity_poly.pdbx_strand_id
1 'polypeptide(L)'
;MSSPITADTFTQVHLFKYIALSLSSFSNSVFSFSVSELRVVLLGNSWAERSSVGNFILGETVFNTEREPDRCLRFSGQVKGKEIVLINTPDLLHPNITQWKLSQHVKDCVKLSDPGPHVFLLVLQPEHFTENHKLRLCRVLQLFSDQSFDHSLVLISPPKEGSSGFNENVMQHPPLQDMIRMCRYRYLRQNLDHSELLTRLGQTAKENNGEHVSCDVFEDAGLIMAPKSAHIKPALNLVLCERRVAGKTSAAEAILGQRELPSVSNSSECVKHQGEVCGRRVSLVELPALCGKPQEEVMEESFSCISLCDPEGVHAFILVLPVGPLTDEDKGEIETLQNTFGSRGNYFTLILSTVESDPTAPAVVNFLKKNKDIQELRQSFGGRHVVLNIQDQWQIPELLDAVQEMRGTGSRSFTKDMFTKAQMEKVVELENTNRRLKDELQDVKKKSQEGDDDESQNRECLRMVLIGKNGSGKSATGNTILGEKYFKSTVSSKSVTKFCKIITGKIDGRPVAVVDTPVCLTGHFPMMMFKRRW
;
A
#
# COMPACT_ATOMS: atom_id res chain seq x y z
N MET A 1 48.82 43.34 20.38
CA MET A 1 47.64 43.03 19.56
C MET A 1 48.14 42.24 18.36
N SER A 2 48.49 40.96 18.55
CA SER A 2 47.59 39.79 18.48
C SER A 2 47.21 39.45 17.03
N SER A 3 48.10 38.75 16.34
CA SER A 3 47.82 38.04 15.09
C SER A 3 47.49 36.58 15.44
N PRO A 4 46.45 35.95 14.85
CA PRO A 4 46.01 34.63 15.26
C PRO A 4 46.90 33.54 14.63
N ILE A 5 47.21 32.56 15.49
CA ILE A 5 47.96 31.35 15.21
C ILE A 5 47.12 30.40 14.36
N THR A 6 47.77 29.77 13.39
CA THR A 6 47.26 28.82 12.40
C THR A 6 46.67 27.54 13.00
N ALA A 7 45.50 27.17 12.52
CA ALA A 7 44.77 25.94 12.82
C ALA A 7 45.36 24.72 12.08
N ASP A 8 46.65 24.42 12.32
CA ASP A 8 47.35 23.32 11.62
C ASP A 8 48.10 22.36 12.54
N THR A 9 48.00 22.55 13.87
CA THR A 9 48.65 21.70 14.87
C THR A 9 47.71 20.65 15.49
N PHE A 10 46.39 20.80 15.36
CA PHE A 10 45.44 19.85 15.95
C PHE A 10 45.23 18.59 15.08
N THR A 11 45.34 18.73 13.75
CA THR A 11 45.17 17.63 12.78
C THR A 11 46.39 16.73 12.70
N GLN A 12 47.60 17.28 12.84
CA GLN A 12 48.84 16.49 12.83
C GLN A 12 49.01 15.63 14.09
N VAL A 13 48.59 16.09 15.26
CA VAL A 13 48.72 15.31 16.52
C VAL A 13 47.76 14.11 16.51
N HIS A 14 46.58 14.23 15.90
CA HIS A 14 45.66 13.10 15.72
C HIS A 14 46.14 12.11 14.65
N LEU A 15 46.71 12.61 13.55
CA LEU A 15 47.29 11.76 12.50
C LEU A 15 48.52 10.99 13.01
N PHE A 16 49.37 11.62 13.83
CA PHE A 16 50.50 10.94 14.47
C PHE A 16 50.08 9.96 15.55
N LYS A 17 48.99 10.19 16.31
CA LYS A 17 48.43 9.16 17.21
C LYS A 17 47.87 7.96 16.44
N TYR A 18 47.22 8.20 15.29
CA TYR A 18 46.66 7.14 14.45
C TYR A 18 47.78 6.32 13.76
N ILE A 19 48.85 6.98 13.32
CA ILE A 19 50.03 6.32 12.74
C ILE A 19 50.88 5.64 13.83
N ALA A 20 51.00 6.21 15.04
CA ALA A 20 51.70 5.57 16.15
C ALA A 20 50.95 4.33 16.66
N LEU A 21 49.62 4.34 16.70
CA LEU A 21 48.81 3.13 16.95
C LEU A 21 48.90 2.11 15.78
N SER A 22 49.15 2.58 14.56
CA SER A 22 49.38 1.72 13.39
C SER A 22 50.79 1.12 13.33
N LEU A 23 51.79 1.70 14.03
CA LEU A 23 53.18 1.24 13.98
C LEU A 23 53.62 0.53 15.27
N SER A 24 52.92 0.68 16.39
CA SER A 24 53.23 -0.03 17.64
C SER A 24 52.63 -1.45 17.74
N SER A 25 51.94 -1.95 16.71
CA SER A 25 51.47 -3.34 16.63
C SER A 25 52.17 -4.17 15.55
N PHE A 26 53.28 -3.68 14.98
CA PHE A 26 54.23 -4.53 14.24
C PHE A 26 55.03 -5.42 15.22
N SER A 27 54.31 -6.20 16.00
CA SER A 27 54.79 -7.43 16.61
C SER A 27 54.06 -8.55 15.91
N ASN A 28 54.78 -9.55 15.41
CA ASN A 28 54.20 -10.83 14.99
C ASN A 28 53.24 -11.36 16.07
N SER A 29 51.94 -11.08 15.94
CA SER A 29 50.92 -11.51 16.90
C SER A 29 49.83 -12.27 16.15
N VAL A 30 50.08 -13.57 16.06
CA VAL A 30 49.12 -14.65 16.28
C VAL A 30 47.65 -14.27 16.05
N PHE A 31 47.09 -14.87 15.00
CA PHE A 31 45.65 -15.04 14.78
C PHE A 31 44.94 -15.43 16.10
N SER A 32 44.47 -14.43 16.86
CA SER A 32 43.94 -14.60 18.22
C SER A 32 42.69 -13.74 18.40
N PHE A 33 41.53 -14.35 18.17
CA PHE A 33 40.26 -13.79 18.62
C PHE A 33 39.96 -14.28 20.04
N SER A 34 39.38 -13.43 20.89
CA SER A 34 38.98 -13.80 22.25
C SER A 34 37.90 -14.89 22.28
N VAL A 35 37.17 -15.06 21.18
CA VAL A 35 36.12 -16.07 21.02
C VAL A 35 36.70 -17.44 20.67
N SER A 36 36.11 -18.48 21.27
CA SER A 36 36.40 -19.90 21.00
C SER A 36 35.89 -20.36 19.63
N GLU A 37 34.82 -19.72 19.14
CA GLU A 37 34.20 -19.98 17.84
C GLU A 37 33.89 -18.65 17.14
N LEU A 38 34.28 -18.49 15.87
CA LEU A 38 33.97 -17.31 15.06
C LEU A 38 32.92 -17.64 13.98
N ARG A 39 31.67 -17.26 14.22
CA ARG A 39 30.57 -17.29 13.24
C ARG A 39 30.59 -16.09 12.28
N VAL A 40 30.74 -16.37 10.98
CA VAL A 40 30.76 -15.37 9.91
C VAL A 40 29.64 -15.67 8.90
N VAL A 41 28.80 -14.68 8.62
CA VAL A 41 27.75 -14.76 7.60
C VAL A 41 28.24 -14.10 6.31
N LEU A 42 28.17 -14.81 5.19
CA LEU A 42 28.58 -14.33 3.86
C LEU A 42 27.39 -13.75 3.11
N LEU A 43 27.40 -12.44 2.89
CA LEU A 43 26.39 -11.70 2.12
C LEU A 43 27.04 -11.02 0.92
N GLY A 44 26.29 -10.75 -0.15
CA GLY A 44 26.87 -10.16 -1.36
C GLY A 44 26.06 -10.40 -2.62
N ASN A 45 26.51 -9.79 -3.73
CA ASN A 45 25.83 -9.79 -5.02
C ASN A 45 26.30 -10.88 -6.00
N SER A 46 27.06 -11.86 -5.53
CA SER A 46 27.55 -12.97 -6.35
C SER A 46 27.70 -14.24 -5.53
N TRP A 47 26.96 -15.30 -5.89
CA TRP A 47 27.09 -16.61 -5.27
C TRP A 47 28.50 -17.19 -5.45
N ALA A 48 29.01 -17.18 -6.69
CA ALA A 48 30.31 -17.76 -7.02
C ALA A 48 31.44 -17.13 -6.20
N GLU A 49 31.46 -15.80 -6.06
CA GLU A 49 32.49 -15.11 -5.27
C GLU A 49 32.36 -15.42 -3.78
N ARG A 50 31.15 -15.40 -3.21
CA ARG A 50 30.94 -15.75 -1.80
C ARG A 50 31.38 -17.17 -1.49
N SER A 51 31.04 -18.12 -2.35
CA SER A 51 31.47 -19.51 -2.23
C SER A 51 32.99 -19.64 -2.35
N SER A 52 33.62 -18.94 -3.28
CA SER A 52 35.09 -18.89 -3.43
C SER A 52 35.77 -18.32 -2.18
N VAL A 53 35.28 -17.19 -1.66
CA VAL A 53 35.77 -16.58 -0.41
C VAL A 53 35.57 -17.49 0.78
N GLY A 54 34.43 -18.18 0.87
CA GLY A 54 34.17 -19.13 1.96
C GLY A 54 35.15 -20.31 1.94
N ASN A 55 35.40 -20.88 0.76
CA ASN A 55 36.40 -21.94 0.58
C ASN A 55 37.81 -21.45 0.94
N PHE A 56 38.15 -20.23 0.51
CA PHE A 56 39.42 -19.61 0.84
C PHE A 56 39.60 -19.43 2.37
N ILE A 57 38.57 -18.98 3.09
CA ILE A 57 38.64 -18.80 4.55
C ILE A 57 38.91 -20.13 5.27
N LEU A 58 38.20 -21.21 4.93
CA LEU A 58 38.40 -22.51 5.58
C LEU A 58 39.66 -23.24 5.09
N GLY A 59 40.18 -22.87 3.92
CA GLY A 59 41.33 -23.55 3.29
C GLY A 59 40.95 -24.88 2.64
N GLU A 60 39.66 -25.14 2.41
CA GLU A 60 39.12 -26.34 1.79
C GLU A 60 37.86 -26.04 0.98
N THR A 61 37.52 -26.89 0.01
CA THR A 61 36.39 -26.68 -0.90
C THR A 61 35.09 -27.24 -0.30
N VAL A 62 34.37 -26.41 0.47
CA VAL A 62 33.08 -26.79 1.08
C VAL A 62 31.86 -26.26 0.33
N PHE A 63 31.99 -25.13 -0.35
CA PHE A 63 30.93 -24.50 -1.15
C PHE A 63 31.12 -24.79 -2.64
N ASN A 64 30.05 -25.23 -3.29
CA ASN A 64 30.01 -25.33 -4.74
C ASN A 64 29.89 -23.92 -5.36
N THR A 65 30.82 -23.55 -6.23
CA THR A 65 30.87 -22.24 -6.89
C THR A 65 29.98 -22.13 -8.12
N GLU A 66 29.55 -23.25 -8.70
CA GLU A 66 28.78 -23.31 -9.95
C GLU A 66 27.27 -23.33 -9.71
N ARG A 67 26.81 -24.00 -8.63
CA ARG A 67 25.38 -24.19 -8.34
C ARG A 67 24.98 -23.57 -7.01
N GLU A 68 24.10 -22.59 -7.10
CA GLU A 68 23.50 -21.95 -5.93
C GLU A 68 22.34 -22.79 -5.36
N PRO A 69 22.34 -23.07 -4.04
CA PRO A 69 21.23 -23.70 -3.34
C PRO A 69 20.17 -22.67 -2.94
N ASP A 70 18.91 -23.10 -2.90
CA ASP A 70 17.78 -22.28 -2.43
C ASP A 70 17.63 -22.27 -0.90
N ARG A 71 18.76 -22.29 -0.17
CA ARG A 71 18.81 -22.26 1.30
C ARG A 71 20.17 -21.83 1.82
N CYS A 72 20.21 -21.36 3.07
CA CYS A 72 21.47 -21.07 3.75
C CYS A 72 22.28 -22.35 4.00
N LEU A 73 23.58 -22.28 3.77
CA LEU A 73 24.53 -23.37 4.04
C LEU A 73 25.43 -23.01 5.21
N ARG A 74 25.63 -23.96 6.13
CA ARG A 74 26.51 -23.83 7.29
C ARG A 74 27.64 -24.86 7.20
N PHE A 75 28.88 -24.40 7.32
CA PHE A 75 30.06 -25.24 7.45
C PHE A 75 30.95 -24.73 8.57
N SER A 76 31.69 -25.64 9.20
CA SER A 76 32.62 -25.34 10.29
C SER A 76 33.97 -25.97 9.98
N GLY A 77 35.06 -25.24 10.21
CA GLY A 77 36.43 -25.73 9.99
C GLY A 77 37.40 -25.20 11.02
N GLN A 78 38.49 -25.94 11.25
CA GLN A 78 39.59 -25.56 12.14
C GLN A 78 40.63 -24.76 11.36
N VAL A 79 40.78 -23.48 11.69
CA VAL A 79 41.73 -22.58 11.03
C VAL A 79 42.68 -22.03 12.09
N LYS A 80 43.97 -22.38 11.98
CA LYS A 80 45.02 -22.02 12.95
C LYS A 80 44.62 -22.35 14.41
N GLY A 81 43.95 -23.49 14.61
CA GLY A 81 43.52 -23.98 15.93
C GLY A 81 42.28 -23.29 16.51
N LYS A 82 41.55 -22.50 15.71
CA LYS A 82 40.26 -21.91 16.08
C LYS A 82 39.16 -22.44 15.18
N GLU A 83 37.98 -22.62 15.76
CA GLU A 83 36.79 -22.97 15.00
C GLU A 83 36.21 -21.72 14.30
N ILE A 84 36.09 -21.80 12.98
CA ILE A 84 35.36 -20.81 12.18
C ILE A 84 34.13 -21.48 11.61
N VAL A 85 32.97 -20.85 11.80
CA VAL A 85 31.70 -21.29 11.22
C VAL A 85 31.32 -20.28 10.15
N LEU A 86 31.14 -20.77 8.92
CA LEU A 86 30.69 -19.97 7.80
C LEU A 86 29.24 -20.29 7.49
N ILE A 87 28.42 -19.24 7.38
CA ILE A 87 27.05 -19.33 6.91
C ILE A 87 26.96 -18.58 5.58
N ASN A 88 26.83 -19.29 4.47
CA ASN A 88 26.63 -18.69 3.16
C ASN A 88 25.13 -18.69 2.82
N THR A 89 24.60 -17.52 2.47
CA THR A 89 23.17 -17.37 2.13
C THR A 89 22.95 -17.53 0.62
N PRO A 90 21.72 -17.80 0.15
CA PRO A 90 21.34 -17.54 -1.24
C PRO A 90 21.53 -16.05 -1.60
N ASP A 91 21.38 -15.68 -2.87
CA ASP A 91 21.43 -14.32 -3.36
C ASP A 91 20.20 -13.54 -2.86
N LEU A 92 20.36 -12.98 -1.67
CA LEU A 92 19.36 -12.15 -1.01
C LEU A 92 19.16 -10.80 -1.71
N LEU A 93 19.99 -10.47 -2.70
CA LEU A 93 19.93 -9.21 -3.44
C LEU A 93 19.19 -9.37 -4.78
N HIS A 94 18.94 -10.61 -5.23
CA HIS A 94 18.31 -10.92 -6.52
C HIS A 94 16.96 -10.21 -6.71
N PRO A 95 16.71 -9.47 -7.81
CA PRO A 95 15.53 -8.62 -8.00
C PRO A 95 14.20 -9.32 -7.72
N ASN A 96 14.09 -10.60 -8.10
CA ASN A 96 12.86 -11.40 -8.01
C ASN A 96 12.68 -12.14 -6.68
N ILE A 97 13.58 -12.00 -5.71
CA ILE A 97 13.37 -12.59 -4.40
C ILE A 97 12.24 -11.86 -3.67
N THR A 98 11.23 -12.60 -3.22
CA THR A 98 10.11 -12.02 -2.44
C THR A 98 10.54 -11.75 -1.01
N GLN A 99 9.93 -10.78 -0.33
CA GLN A 99 10.26 -10.49 1.07
C GLN A 99 9.96 -11.66 2.01
N TRP A 100 8.92 -12.47 1.74
CA TRP A 100 8.70 -13.71 2.48
C TRP A 100 9.90 -14.64 2.38
N LYS A 101 10.39 -14.88 1.14
CA LYS A 101 11.54 -15.73 0.90
C LYS A 101 12.82 -15.15 1.50
N LEU A 102 13.02 -13.84 1.41
CA LEU A 102 14.07 -13.11 2.11
C LEU A 102 14.02 -13.36 3.63
N SER A 103 12.85 -13.13 4.23
CA SER A 103 12.64 -13.29 5.67
C SER A 103 12.83 -14.75 6.12
N GLN A 104 12.45 -15.73 5.30
CA GLN A 104 12.74 -17.14 5.56
C GLN A 104 14.24 -17.41 5.53
N HIS A 105 14.97 -16.92 4.52
CA HIS A 105 16.43 -17.11 4.48
C HIS A 105 17.14 -16.39 5.63
N VAL A 106 16.69 -15.21 6.04
CA VAL A 106 17.21 -14.52 7.23
C VAL A 106 16.91 -15.34 8.49
N LYS A 107 15.67 -15.83 8.69
CA LYS A 107 15.31 -16.72 9.81
C LYS A 107 16.17 -17.98 9.85
N ASP A 108 16.39 -18.61 8.70
CA ASP A 108 17.24 -19.78 8.59
C ASP A 108 18.70 -19.42 8.92
N CYS A 109 19.18 -18.26 8.48
CA CYS A 109 20.52 -17.78 8.79
C CYS A 109 20.69 -17.48 10.29
N VAL A 110 19.70 -16.87 10.94
CA VAL A 110 19.68 -16.65 12.40
C VAL A 110 19.79 -17.97 13.14
N LYS A 111 18.98 -18.98 12.79
CA LYS A 111 19.07 -20.32 13.39
C LYS A 111 20.44 -20.98 13.19
N LEU A 112 21.03 -20.84 12.01
CA LEU A 112 22.34 -21.44 11.69
C LEU A 112 23.51 -20.68 12.32
N SER A 113 23.28 -19.45 12.78
CA SER A 113 24.28 -18.60 13.42
C SER A 113 24.09 -18.48 14.93
N ASP A 114 23.16 -19.20 15.55
CA ASP A 114 22.90 -19.21 16.99
C ASP A 114 24.20 -19.31 17.82
N PRO A 115 24.39 -18.49 18.88
CA PRO A 115 23.48 -17.45 19.40
C PRO A 115 23.44 -16.13 18.60
N GLY A 116 24.21 -16.02 17.52
CA GLY A 116 24.22 -14.89 16.60
C GLY A 116 25.54 -14.81 15.81
N PRO A 117 25.57 -14.13 14.65
CA PRO A 117 26.81 -13.92 13.91
C PRO A 117 27.73 -12.92 14.61
N HIS A 118 29.03 -13.18 14.61
CA HIS A 118 30.01 -12.20 15.09
C HIS A 118 30.39 -11.21 14.00
N VAL A 119 30.37 -11.67 12.74
CA VAL A 119 30.80 -10.88 11.58
C VAL A 119 29.89 -11.14 10.38
N PHE A 120 29.50 -10.07 9.69
CA PHE A 120 28.94 -10.14 8.34
C PHE A 120 30.04 -9.78 7.34
N LEU A 121 30.45 -10.74 6.51
CA LEU A 121 31.40 -10.48 5.43
C LEU A 121 30.62 -10.15 4.15
N LEU A 122 30.69 -8.90 3.73
CA LEU A 122 29.97 -8.36 2.56
C LEU A 122 30.87 -8.47 1.33
N VAL A 123 30.74 -9.56 0.58
CA VAL A 123 31.52 -9.85 -0.64
C VAL A 123 30.88 -9.16 -1.84
N LEU A 124 31.46 -8.06 -2.30
CA LEU A 124 30.87 -7.18 -3.30
C LEU A 124 31.74 -7.10 -4.56
N GLN A 125 31.12 -7.33 -5.72
CA GLN A 125 31.70 -7.06 -7.04
C GLN A 125 31.24 -5.68 -7.51
N PRO A 126 32.14 -4.67 -7.61
CA PRO A 126 31.78 -3.29 -7.93
C PRO A 126 31.02 -3.14 -9.25
N GLU A 127 31.37 -3.93 -10.27
CA GLU A 127 30.82 -3.84 -11.63
C GLU A 127 29.31 -4.12 -11.67
N HIS A 128 28.83 -4.92 -10.71
CA HIS A 128 27.46 -5.40 -10.64
C HIS A 128 26.75 -4.93 -9.36
N PHE A 129 27.37 -4.06 -8.58
CA PHE A 129 26.76 -3.57 -7.34
C PHE A 129 25.95 -2.31 -7.65
N THR A 130 24.62 -2.39 -7.57
CA THR A 130 23.74 -1.26 -7.89
C THR A 130 23.24 -0.57 -6.63
N GLU A 131 22.63 0.60 -6.76
CA GLU A 131 21.96 1.28 -5.66
C GLU A 131 20.84 0.42 -5.06
N ASN A 132 20.10 -0.33 -5.89
CA ASN A 132 19.09 -1.28 -5.43
C ASN A 132 19.71 -2.46 -4.66
N HIS A 133 20.88 -2.97 -5.08
CA HIS A 133 21.63 -3.97 -4.31
C HIS A 133 22.06 -3.43 -2.94
N LYS A 134 22.53 -2.16 -2.87
CA LYS A 134 22.85 -1.49 -1.60
C LYS A 134 21.65 -1.43 -0.66
N LEU A 135 20.51 -0.92 -1.14
CA LEU A 135 19.30 -0.80 -0.33
C LEU A 135 18.83 -2.16 0.19
N ARG A 136 18.85 -3.20 -0.65
CA ARG A 136 18.49 -4.57 -0.25
C ARG A 136 19.44 -5.14 0.79
N LEU A 137 20.75 -4.94 0.62
CA LEU A 137 21.75 -5.40 1.58
C LEU A 137 21.60 -4.68 2.94
N CYS A 138 21.30 -3.37 2.92
CA CYS A 138 20.99 -2.61 4.13
C CYS A 138 19.77 -3.19 4.86
N ARG A 139 18.69 -3.48 4.12
CA ARG A 139 17.48 -4.11 4.67
C ARG A 139 17.78 -5.48 5.27
N VAL A 140 18.57 -6.32 4.59
CA VAL A 140 18.99 -7.64 5.13
C VAL A 140 19.70 -7.49 6.47
N LEU A 141 20.68 -6.58 6.57
CA LEU A 141 21.41 -6.34 7.81
C LEU A 141 20.48 -5.81 8.92
N GLN A 142 19.57 -4.90 8.59
CA GLN A 142 18.58 -4.37 9.53
C GLN A 142 17.59 -5.42 10.04
N LEU A 143 17.31 -6.50 9.28
CA LEU A 143 16.49 -7.61 9.75
C LEU A 143 17.16 -8.45 10.84
N PHE A 144 18.50 -8.44 10.92
CA PHE A 144 19.21 -9.04 12.05
C PHE A 144 19.17 -8.09 13.25
N SER A 145 19.69 -6.88 13.08
CA SER A 145 19.82 -5.85 14.12
C SER A 145 20.30 -4.53 13.49
N ASP A 146 19.99 -3.41 14.13
CA ASP A 146 20.59 -2.10 13.82
C ASP A 146 22.11 -2.09 14.00
N GLN A 147 22.66 -2.92 14.89
CA GLN A 147 24.09 -3.09 15.12
C GLN A 147 24.81 -3.91 14.03
N SER A 148 24.09 -4.53 13.08
CA SER A 148 24.71 -5.44 12.09
C SER A 148 25.79 -4.78 11.23
N PHE A 149 25.68 -3.48 10.97
CA PHE A 149 26.72 -2.72 10.27
C PHE A 149 28.02 -2.60 11.09
N ASP A 150 27.91 -2.52 12.42
CA ASP A 150 29.05 -2.51 13.34
C ASP A 150 29.74 -3.87 13.42
N HIS A 151 29.08 -4.93 12.97
CA HIS A 151 29.66 -6.27 12.79
C HIS A 151 30.03 -6.59 11.34
N SER A 152 29.94 -5.62 10.42
CA SER A 152 30.18 -5.86 8.99
C SER A 152 31.60 -5.47 8.53
N LEU A 153 32.16 -6.30 7.64
CA LEU A 153 33.42 -6.09 6.91
C LEU A 153 33.15 -6.19 5.41
N VAL A 154 33.54 -5.19 4.62
CA VAL A 154 33.36 -5.20 3.15
C VAL A 154 34.56 -5.87 2.49
N LEU A 155 34.34 -6.90 1.68
CA LEU A 155 35.35 -7.51 0.82
C LEU A 155 35.05 -7.18 -0.63
N ILE A 156 35.93 -6.41 -1.26
CA ILE A 156 35.83 -6.01 -2.66
C ILE A 156 36.47 -7.10 -3.51
N SER A 157 35.64 -7.82 -4.25
CA SER A 157 36.07 -8.84 -5.21
C SER A 157 36.59 -8.21 -6.51
N PRO A 158 37.55 -8.84 -7.20
CA PRO A 158 38.09 -8.30 -8.43
C PRO A 158 37.04 -8.38 -9.55
N PRO A 159 37.18 -7.54 -10.58
CA PRO A 159 36.38 -7.65 -11.79
C PRO A 159 36.62 -9.02 -12.46
N LYS A 160 35.59 -9.58 -13.10
CA LYS A 160 35.80 -10.76 -13.98
C LYS A 160 36.63 -10.36 -15.21
N GLU A 161 37.55 -11.24 -15.63
CA GLU A 161 38.36 -11.08 -16.84
C GLU A 161 37.47 -10.74 -18.03
N GLY A 162 37.72 -9.59 -18.68
CA GLY A 162 36.92 -9.07 -19.80
C GLY A 162 36.15 -7.77 -19.51
N SER A 163 36.07 -7.34 -18.25
CA SER A 163 35.53 -6.03 -17.86
C SER A 163 36.61 -4.93 -17.91
N SER A 164 37.10 -4.65 -19.11
CA SER A 164 38.24 -3.73 -19.36
C SER A 164 38.01 -2.26 -19.02
N GLY A 165 36.87 -1.89 -18.42
CA GLY A 165 36.53 -0.52 -18.01
C GLY A 165 36.62 -0.23 -16.51
N PHE A 166 36.66 -1.23 -15.63
CA PHE A 166 36.61 -1.04 -14.17
C PHE A 166 37.99 -0.88 -13.50
N ASN A 167 38.92 -0.22 -14.19
CA ASN A 167 40.18 0.23 -13.59
C ASN A 167 40.11 1.66 -13.02
N GLU A 168 38.92 2.28 -13.05
CA GLU A 168 38.67 3.57 -12.43
C GLU A 168 38.34 3.38 -10.95
N ASN A 169 39.13 4.05 -10.09
CA ASN A 169 38.97 4.18 -8.65
C ASN A 169 37.67 3.55 -8.10
N VAL A 170 37.74 2.31 -7.59
CA VAL A 170 36.63 1.64 -6.87
C VAL A 170 35.98 2.55 -5.81
N MET A 171 36.77 3.50 -5.30
CA MET A 171 36.38 4.60 -4.43
C MET A 171 35.61 5.74 -5.12
N GLN A 172 35.11 5.60 -6.35
CA GLN A 172 34.21 6.56 -7.00
C GLN A 172 32.83 5.96 -7.26
N HIS A 173 32.62 4.68 -6.95
CA HIS A 173 31.34 4.00 -7.09
C HIS A 173 30.43 4.32 -5.89
N PRO A 174 29.40 5.20 -6.02
CA PRO A 174 28.70 5.76 -4.87
C PRO A 174 27.99 4.72 -3.98
N PRO A 175 27.29 3.70 -4.53
CA PRO A 175 26.66 2.68 -3.69
C PRO A 175 27.66 1.91 -2.82
N LEU A 176 28.86 1.65 -3.35
CA LEU A 176 29.90 0.91 -2.65
C LEU A 176 30.57 1.78 -1.58
N GLN A 177 30.86 3.05 -1.88
CA GLN A 177 31.37 4.00 -0.90
C GLN A 177 30.42 4.14 0.29
N ASP A 178 29.11 4.21 0.04
CA ASP A 178 28.10 4.29 1.09
C ASP A 178 28.14 3.06 2.00
N MET A 179 28.25 1.85 1.42
CA MET A 179 28.42 0.61 2.20
C MET A 179 29.67 0.66 3.07
N ILE A 180 30.81 1.07 2.50
CA ILE A 180 32.08 1.18 3.24
C ILE A 180 31.93 2.18 4.39
N ARG A 181 31.27 3.32 4.16
CA ARG A 181 31.00 4.32 5.21
C ARG A 181 30.11 3.74 6.31
N MET A 182 29.03 3.04 5.97
CA MET A 182 28.14 2.40 6.94
C MET A 182 28.85 1.33 7.77
N CYS A 183 29.81 0.60 7.17
CA CYS A 183 30.65 -0.39 7.86
C CYS A 183 31.89 0.22 8.54
N ARG A 184 31.84 1.50 8.94
CA ARG A 184 32.93 2.25 9.61
C ARG A 184 34.27 2.21 8.88
N TYR A 185 34.22 2.29 7.55
CA TYR A 185 35.39 2.23 6.67
C TYR A 185 36.19 0.91 6.77
N ARG A 186 35.58 -0.18 7.26
CA ARG A 186 36.19 -1.51 7.24
C ARG A 186 35.97 -2.17 5.90
N TYR A 187 37.01 -2.17 5.09
CA TYR A 187 37.01 -2.87 3.82
C TYR A 187 38.36 -3.50 3.48
N LEU A 188 38.32 -4.48 2.59
CA LEU A 188 39.47 -5.19 2.03
C LEU A 188 39.30 -5.36 0.53
N ARG A 189 40.40 -5.55 -0.19
CA ARG A 189 40.40 -6.01 -1.59
C ARG A 189 40.84 -7.47 -1.63
N GLN A 190 40.26 -8.30 -2.49
CA GLN A 190 40.48 -9.75 -2.45
C GLN A 190 41.90 -10.23 -2.81
N ASN A 191 42.81 -9.36 -3.28
CA ASN A 191 44.22 -9.69 -3.54
C ASN A 191 45.07 -9.83 -2.27
N LEU A 192 44.51 -10.33 -1.17
CA LEU A 192 45.14 -10.40 0.14
C LEU A 192 45.57 -11.80 0.51
N ASP A 193 46.63 -11.88 1.32
CA ASP A 193 47.05 -13.12 1.97
C ASP A 193 45.94 -13.64 2.89
N HIS A 194 45.81 -14.97 2.98
CA HIS A 194 44.85 -15.67 3.84
C HIS A 194 44.93 -15.15 5.28
N SER A 195 46.15 -14.88 5.76
CA SER A 195 46.39 -14.37 7.11
C SER A 195 45.82 -12.97 7.35
N GLU A 196 45.80 -12.09 6.35
CA GLU A 196 45.30 -10.71 6.51
C GLU A 196 43.77 -10.70 6.60
N LEU A 197 43.07 -11.40 5.70
CA LEU A 197 41.61 -11.52 5.74
C LEU A 197 41.15 -12.07 7.10
N LEU A 198 41.80 -13.15 7.51
CA LEU A 198 41.60 -13.77 8.79
C LEU A 198 41.78 -12.77 9.93
N THR A 199 42.92 -12.07 10.00
CA THR A 199 43.20 -11.06 11.04
C THR A 199 42.11 -9.99 11.10
N ARG A 200 41.62 -9.53 9.94
CA ARG A 200 40.57 -8.51 9.83
C ARG A 200 39.21 -9.01 10.27
N LEU A 201 38.89 -10.28 10.00
CA LEU A 201 37.62 -10.88 10.40
C LEU A 201 37.44 -10.86 11.90
N GLY A 202 38.47 -11.17 12.69
CA GLY A 202 38.28 -11.07 14.14
C GLY A 202 38.84 -9.81 14.79
N GLN A 203 39.47 -8.89 14.04
CA GLN A 203 39.59 -7.49 14.47
C GLN A 203 38.21 -6.82 14.55
N THR A 204 37.46 -6.73 13.45
CA THR A 204 36.20 -7.49 13.34
C THR A 204 35.33 -7.65 14.61
N ALA A 205 35.31 -8.90 15.05
CA ALA A 205 34.67 -9.33 16.30
C ALA A 205 35.24 -8.63 17.54
N LYS A 206 36.56 -8.42 17.63
CA LYS A 206 37.22 -7.83 18.81
C LYS A 206 36.82 -6.38 19.06
N GLU A 207 36.62 -5.58 18.01
CA GLU A 207 36.10 -4.20 18.09
C GLU A 207 34.69 -4.14 18.68
N ASN A 208 33.93 -5.23 18.56
CA ASN A 208 32.63 -5.42 19.18
C ASN A 208 32.72 -6.29 20.44
N ASN A 209 33.85 -6.23 21.16
CA ASN A 209 34.11 -6.97 22.41
C ASN A 209 34.01 -8.51 22.30
N GLY A 210 33.98 -9.06 21.09
CA GLY A 210 33.70 -10.48 20.85
C GLY A 210 32.23 -10.86 20.99
N GLU A 211 31.33 -9.88 21.15
CA GLU A 211 29.89 -10.10 21.17
C GLU A 211 29.38 -10.47 19.77
N HIS A 212 28.25 -11.18 19.74
CA HIS A 212 27.54 -11.52 18.52
C HIS A 212 26.27 -10.68 18.40
N VAL A 213 25.79 -10.52 17.18
CA VAL A 213 24.54 -9.80 16.91
C VAL A 213 23.35 -10.64 17.37
N SER A 214 22.57 -10.13 18.32
CA SER A 214 21.27 -10.70 18.71
C SER A 214 20.21 -10.30 17.69
N CYS A 215 19.29 -11.21 17.37
CA CYS A 215 18.17 -10.94 16.48
C CYS A 215 16.84 -11.15 17.23
N ASP A 216 16.38 -10.09 17.88
CA ASP A 216 15.22 -10.11 18.78
C ASP A 216 13.89 -10.29 18.01
N VAL A 217 13.88 -10.04 16.70
CA VAL A 217 12.69 -10.07 15.84
C VAL A 217 12.10 -11.49 15.69
N PHE A 218 12.88 -12.53 16.00
CA PHE A 218 12.47 -13.92 15.80
C PHE A 218 12.39 -14.76 17.09
N GLU A 219 12.55 -14.15 18.26
CA GLU A 219 12.62 -14.90 19.54
C GLU A 219 11.28 -15.48 20.03
N ASP A 220 10.15 -15.23 19.37
CA ASP A 220 8.83 -15.72 19.84
C ASP A 220 8.47 -17.14 19.35
N ALA A 221 9.46 -18.02 19.18
CA ALA A 221 9.25 -19.41 18.77
C ALA A 221 10.00 -20.41 19.66
N GLY A 222 9.99 -20.18 20.96
CA GLY A 222 10.34 -21.18 21.96
C GLY A 222 9.27 -22.26 22.05
N LEU A 223 9.48 -23.39 21.35
CA LEU A 223 9.38 -24.77 21.87
C LEU A 223 9.55 -25.76 20.72
N ILE A 224 10.59 -26.60 20.87
CA ILE A 224 10.95 -27.74 20.03
C ILE A 224 9.74 -28.67 19.84
N MET A 225 9.21 -28.77 18.61
CA MET A 225 8.58 -29.98 18.06
C MET A 225 8.52 -29.92 16.53
N ALA A 226 9.37 -30.73 15.87
CA ALA A 226 9.26 -31.29 14.50
C ALA A 226 9.05 -30.31 13.31
N PRO A 227 9.47 -30.67 12.08
CA PRO A 227 9.17 -29.86 10.90
C PRO A 227 7.66 -29.90 10.68
N LYS A 228 6.94 -28.91 11.19
CA LYS A 228 5.53 -28.71 10.83
C LYS A 228 5.53 -28.49 9.32
N SER A 229 4.85 -29.40 8.62
CA SER A 229 4.46 -29.29 7.23
C SER A 229 4.26 -27.83 6.84
N ALA A 230 4.79 -27.42 5.69
CA ALA A 230 4.58 -26.10 5.10
C ALA A 230 3.09 -25.73 5.18
N HIS A 231 2.70 -25.01 6.24
CA HIS A 231 1.32 -24.58 6.41
C HIS A 231 1.13 -23.46 5.40
N ILE A 232 0.50 -23.79 4.26
CA ILE A 232 0.02 -22.82 3.29
C ILE A 232 -0.80 -21.79 4.09
N LYS A 233 -0.36 -20.53 4.07
CA LYS A 233 -1.08 -19.47 4.78
C LYS A 233 -2.50 -19.38 4.21
N PRO A 234 -3.53 -19.10 5.04
CA PRO A 234 -4.91 -19.07 4.58
C PRO A 234 -5.11 -18.05 3.45
N ALA A 235 -5.91 -18.38 2.44
CA ALA A 235 -6.12 -17.53 1.27
C ALA A 235 -6.70 -16.16 1.66
N LEU A 236 -6.47 -15.16 0.79
CA LEU A 236 -7.06 -13.83 0.91
C LEU A 236 -7.83 -13.48 -0.36
N ASN A 237 -8.97 -12.83 -0.15
CA ASN A 237 -9.83 -12.28 -1.20
C ASN A 237 -9.91 -10.78 -0.97
N LEU A 238 -9.33 -10.01 -1.88
CA LEU A 238 -9.22 -8.56 -1.80
C LEU A 238 -10.03 -7.97 -2.94
N VAL A 239 -10.77 -6.90 -2.67
CA VAL A 239 -11.49 -6.13 -3.72
C VAL A 239 -10.79 -4.79 -3.88
N LEU A 240 -10.30 -4.47 -5.08
CA LEU A 240 -9.69 -3.18 -5.38
C LEU A 240 -10.78 -2.18 -5.77
N CYS A 241 -10.82 -1.06 -5.05
CA CYS A 241 -11.76 0.02 -5.25
C CYS A 241 -10.98 1.29 -5.62
N GLU A 242 -11.29 1.86 -6.77
CA GLU A 242 -10.77 3.15 -7.23
C GLU A 242 -11.62 3.62 -8.40
N ARG A 243 -11.65 4.92 -8.63
CA ARG A 243 -12.29 5.48 -9.81
C ARG A 243 -11.51 5.20 -11.11
N ARG A 244 -10.19 5.37 -11.10
CA ARG A 244 -9.34 5.21 -12.29
C ARG A 244 -9.00 3.74 -12.48
N VAL A 245 -9.29 3.20 -13.67
CA VAL A 245 -8.98 1.79 -14.00
C VAL A 245 -7.46 1.54 -13.95
N ALA A 246 -6.67 2.48 -14.47
CA ALA A 246 -5.20 2.35 -14.50
C ALA A 246 -4.58 2.15 -13.11
N GLY A 247 -5.07 2.86 -12.07
CA GLY A 247 -4.54 2.72 -10.71
C GLY A 247 -4.84 1.36 -10.09
N LYS A 248 -6.03 0.80 -10.36
CA LYS A 248 -6.43 -0.56 -9.90
C LYS A 248 -5.56 -1.63 -10.50
N THR A 249 -5.39 -1.60 -11.82
CA THR A 249 -4.59 -2.60 -12.53
C THR A 249 -3.13 -2.51 -12.10
N SER A 250 -2.54 -1.31 -11.99
CA SER A 250 -1.18 -1.16 -11.48
C SER A 250 -1.03 -1.64 -10.03
N ALA A 251 -2.04 -1.42 -9.17
CA ALA A 251 -2.03 -1.95 -7.81
C ALA A 251 -2.16 -3.49 -7.80
N ALA A 252 -3.01 -4.07 -8.66
CA ALA A 252 -3.15 -5.51 -8.81
C ALA A 252 -1.83 -6.17 -9.28
N GLU A 253 -1.18 -5.58 -10.28
CA GLU A 253 0.12 -5.99 -10.79
C GLU A 253 1.21 -5.92 -9.71
N ALA A 254 1.25 -4.82 -8.95
CA ALA A 254 2.19 -4.67 -7.84
C ALA A 254 1.95 -5.70 -6.73
N ILE A 255 0.70 -5.96 -6.35
CA ILE A 255 0.35 -6.92 -5.29
C ILE A 255 0.63 -8.36 -5.71
N LEU A 256 0.29 -8.74 -6.94
CA LEU A 256 0.49 -10.11 -7.44
C LEU A 256 1.90 -10.37 -7.95
N GLY A 257 2.70 -9.33 -8.17
CA GLY A 257 4.03 -9.43 -8.76
C GLY A 257 4.03 -9.78 -10.25
N GLN A 258 2.93 -9.51 -10.97
CA GLN A 258 2.75 -9.84 -12.38
C GLN A 258 2.72 -8.53 -13.20
N ARG A 259 3.47 -8.45 -14.30
CA ARG A 259 3.62 -7.20 -15.09
C ARG A 259 2.65 -7.06 -16.28
N GLU A 260 1.83 -8.08 -16.51
CA GLU A 260 0.86 -8.11 -17.61
C GLU A 260 -0.37 -8.86 -17.15
N LEU A 261 -1.18 -8.21 -16.30
CA LEU A 261 -2.54 -8.69 -16.10
C LEU A 261 -3.34 -8.36 -17.35
N PRO A 262 -4.28 -9.21 -17.79
CA PRO A 262 -5.16 -8.90 -18.92
C PRO A 262 -6.00 -7.67 -18.55
N SER A 263 -5.49 -6.49 -18.92
CA SER A 263 -6.16 -5.20 -18.79
C SER A 263 -7.31 -5.17 -19.77
N VAL A 264 -8.52 -5.42 -19.28
CA VAL A 264 -9.73 -5.10 -20.04
C VAL A 264 -9.95 -3.60 -19.92
N SER A 265 -9.19 -2.83 -20.69
CA SER A 265 -9.35 -1.38 -20.78
C SER A 265 -10.80 -1.10 -21.17
N ASN A 266 -11.61 -0.61 -20.21
CA ASN A 266 -13.06 -0.35 -20.27
C ASN A 266 -14.01 -1.48 -19.83
N SER A 267 -13.59 -2.47 -19.05
CA SER A 267 -14.55 -3.40 -18.44
C SER A 267 -15.53 -2.64 -17.54
N SER A 268 -16.82 -2.68 -17.88
CA SER A 268 -17.91 -2.27 -16.99
C SER A 268 -18.16 -3.28 -15.87
N GLU A 269 -17.48 -4.43 -15.92
CA GLU A 269 -17.66 -5.62 -15.10
C GLU A 269 -16.47 -5.88 -14.15
N CYS A 270 -16.75 -6.56 -13.05
CA CYS A 270 -15.73 -7.05 -12.11
C CYS A 270 -14.74 -8.04 -12.76
N VAL A 271 -13.44 -7.82 -12.57
CA VAL A 271 -12.38 -8.71 -13.07
C VAL A 271 -11.65 -9.38 -11.91
N LYS A 272 -11.47 -10.71 -11.98
CA LYS A 272 -10.80 -11.48 -10.92
C LYS A 272 -9.43 -11.97 -11.38
N HIS A 273 -8.40 -11.61 -10.62
CA HIS A 273 -7.02 -12.06 -10.77
C HIS A 273 -6.62 -12.92 -9.58
N GLN A 274 -5.73 -13.90 -9.80
CA GLN A 274 -5.21 -14.76 -8.74
C GLN A 274 -3.71 -14.99 -8.90
N GLY A 275 -3.01 -15.04 -7.77
CA GLY A 275 -1.59 -15.35 -7.73
C GLY A 275 -1.17 -15.87 -6.35
N GLU A 276 0.04 -16.41 -6.28
CA GLU A 276 0.67 -16.75 -5.02
C GLU A 276 1.58 -15.60 -4.59
N VAL A 277 1.32 -15.05 -3.40
CA VAL A 277 2.05 -13.92 -2.84
C VAL A 277 2.43 -14.27 -1.40
N CYS A 278 3.73 -14.21 -1.08
CA CYS A 278 4.23 -14.46 0.28
C CYS A 278 3.82 -15.80 0.91
N GLY A 279 3.79 -16.86 0.08
CA GLY A 279 3.39 -18.23 0.47
C GLY A 279 1.89 -18.38 0.75
N ARG A 280 1.07 -17.49 0.17
CA ARG A 280 -0.38 -17.42 0.34
C ARG A 280 -1.05 -17.23 -1.02
N ARG A 281 -2.18 -17.89 -1.25
CA ARG A 281 -3.04 -17.58 -2.41
C ARG A 281 -3.76 -16.25 -2.17
N VAL A 282 -3.58 -15.31 -3.09
CA VAL A 282 -4.28 -14.01 -3.09
C VAL A 282 -5.17 -13.93 -4.32
N SER A 283 -6.44 -13.65 -4.10
CA SER A 283 -7.42 -13.33 -5.12
C SER A 283 -7.71 -11.84 -5.06
N LEU A 284 -7.53 -11.13 -6.16
CA LEU A 284 -7.85 -9.71 -6.32
C LEU A 284 -9.03 -9.58 -7.27
N VAL A 285 -10.07 -8.86 -6.84
CA VAL A 285 -11.23 -8.53 -7.68
C VAL A 285 -11.21 -7.02 -7.92
N GLU A 286 -11.05 -6.60 -9.17
CA GLU A 286 -11.17 -5.20 -9.56
C GLU A 286 -12.64 -4.82 -9.66
N LEU A 287 -13.11 -3.93 -8.78
CA LEU A 287 -14.47 -3.40 -8.84
C LEU A 287 -14.47 -2.20 -9.81
N PRO A 288 -15.34 -2.16 -10.84
CA PRO A 288 -15.47 -0.98 -11.71
C PRO A 288 -15.92 0.24 -10.91
N ALA A 289 -15.65 1.44 -11.43
CA ALA A 289 -16.09 2.67 -10.77
C ALA A 289 -17.63 2.68 -10.69
N LEU A 290 -18.17 2.99 -9.52
CA LEU A 290 -19.61 2.96 -9.26
C LEU A 290 -20.24 4.36 -9.36
N CYS A 291 -19.45 5.42 -9.15
CA CYS A 291 -19.96 6.79 -9.19
C CYS A 291 -20.60 7.11 -10.55
N GLY A 292 -21.77 7.75 -10.52
CA GLY A 292 -22.50 8.15 -11.72
C GLY A 292 -23.22 7.03 -12.48
N LYS A 293 -23.10 5.76 -12.04
CA LYS A 293 -23.88 4.65 -12.60
C LYS A 293 -25.31 4.61 -12.06
N PRO A 294 -26.28 4.07 -12.82
CA PRO A 294 -27.64 3.84 -12.31
C PRO A 294 -27.63 2.82 -11.18
N GLN A 295 -28.63 2.88 -10.29
CA GLN A 295 -28.67 2.06 -9.09
C GLN A 295 -28.71 0.56 -9.39
N GLU A 296 -29.33 0.13 -10.50
CA GLU A 296 -29.33 -1.28 -10.91
C GLU A 296 -27.91 -1.78 -11.21
N GLU A 297 -27.12 -1.04 -11.99
CA GLU A 297 -25.73 -1.42 -12.32
C GLU A 297 -24.83 -1.40 -11.07
N VAL A 298 -25.01 -0.41 -10.19
CA VAL A 298 -24.27 -0.35 -8.91
C VAL A 298 -24.53 -1.60 -8.07
N MET A 299 -25.79 -2.05 -8.03
CA MET A 299 -26.18 -3.25 -7.29
C MET A 299 -25.60 -4.52 -7.93
N GLU A 300 -25.68 -4.63 -9.26
CA GLU A 300 -25.19 -5.77 -10.02
C GLU A 300 -23.68 -5.97 -9.83
N GLU A 301 -22.89 -4.92 -10.05
CA GLU A 301 -21.42 -4.99 -9.92
C GLU A 301 -20.98 -5.24 -8.48
N SER A 302 -21.63 -4.58 -7.51
CA SER A 302 -21.29 -4.78 -6.10
C SER A 302 -21.64 -6.18 -5.61
N PHE A 303 -22.75 -6.74 -6.10
CA PHE A 303 -23.12 -8.13 -5.80
C PHE A 303 -22.19 -9.13 -6.50
N SER A 304 -21.79 -8.84 -7.73
CA SER A 304 -20.84 -9.62 -8.52
C SER A 304 -19.49 -9.70 -7.80
N CYS A 305 -18.93 -8.57 -7.35
CA CYS A 305 -17.63 -8.55 -6.68
C CYS A 305 -17.62 -9.39 -5.39
N ILE A 306 -18.71 -9.36 -4.63
CA ILE A 306 -18.86 -10.17 -3.40
C ILE A 306 -18.97 -11.65 -3.76
N SER A 307 -19.79 -11.99 -4.75
CA SER A 307 -20.02 -13.37 -5.17
C SER A 307 -18.76 -14.02 -5.74
N LEU A 308 -17.88 -13.25 -6.38
CA LEU A 308 -16.56 -13.71 -6.83
C LEU A 308 -15.62 -14.10 -5.67
N CYS A 309 -15.93 -13.71 -4.43
CA CYS A 309 -15.18 -14.05 -3.22
C CYS A 309 -15.86 -15.12 -2.36
N ASP A 310 -16.99 -15.69 -2.78
CA ASP A 310 -17.66 -16.78 -2.06
C ASP A 310 -16.80 -18.07 -2.04
N PRO A 311 -16.92 -18.92 -1.00
CA PRO A 311 -17.74 -18.75 0.21
C PRO A 311 -17.04 -17.96 1.33
N GLU A 312 -15.75 -17.70 1.20
CA GLU A 312 -14.94 -17.07 2.27
C GLU A 312 -15.27 -15.59 2.47
N GLY A 313 -15.86 -14.93 1.48
CA GLY A 313 -16.19 -13.51 1.48
C GLY A 313 -14.97 -12.61 1.19
N VAL A 314 -15.20 -11.31 1.20
CA VAL A 314 -14.19 -10.27 0.95
C VAL A 314 -13.41 -10.03 2.24
N HIS A 315 -12.11 -10.33 2.24
CA HIS A 315 -11.26 -10.14 3.40
C HIS A 315 -10.88 -8.67 3.62
N ALA A 316 -10.70 -7.91 2.54
CA ALA A 316 -10.57 -6.46 2.60
C ALA A 316 -11.00 -5.79 1.28
N PHE A 317 -11.63 -4.63 1.41
CA PHE A 317 -11.75 -3.65 0.32
C PHE A 317 -10.52 -2.75 0.37
N ILE A 318 -9.74 -2.72 -0.70
CA ILE A 318 -8.54 -1.89 -0.81
C ILE A 318 -8.91 -0.65 -1.62
N LEU A 319 -9.06 0.48 -0.94
CA LEU A 319 -9.30 1.77 -1.58
C LEU A 319 -7.96 2.33 -2.09
N VAL A 320 -7.70 2.18 -3.38
CA VAL A 320 -6.45 2.61 -4.02
C VAL A 320 -6.55 4.10 -4.34
N LEU A 321 -5.61 4.90 -3.85
CA LEU A 321 -5.57 6.34 -4.05
C LEU A 321 -4.14 6.82 -4.30
N PRO A 322 -3.83 7.52 -5.41
CA PRO A 322 -2.51 8.14 -5.57
C PRO A 322 -2.27 9.18 -4.47
N VAL A 323 -1.01 9.34 -4.05
CA VAL A 323 -0.65 10.41 -3.11
C VAL A 323 -0.87 11.77 -3.75
N GLY A 324 -1.94 12.43 -3.34
CA GLY A 324 -2.36 13.73 -3.84
C GLY A 324 -3.68 14.18 -3.20
N PRO A 325 -4.14 15.42 -3.49
CA PRO A 325 -5.43 15.91 -3.01
C PRO A 325 -6.58 15.09 -3.58
N LEU A 326 -7.61 14.82 -2.77
CA LEU A 326 -8.82 14.16 -3.24
C LEU A 326 -9.62 15.12 -4.13
N THR A 327 -10.00 14.66 -5.31
CA THR A 327 -10.92 15.38 -6.19
C THR A 327 -12.38 15.16 -5.76
N ASP A 328 -13.29 16.02 -6.19
CA ASP A 328 -14.74 15.85 -5.93
C ASP A 328 -15.26 14.52 -6.49
N GLU A 329 -14.64 14.05 -7.56
CA GLU A 329 -14.99 12.78 -8.18
C GLU A 329 -14.49 11.58 -7.37
N ASP A 330 -13.30 11.69 -6.74
CA ASP A 330 -12.83 10.68 -5.78
C ASP A 330 -13.75 10.62 -4.57
N LYS A 331 -14.17 11.78 -4.07
CA LYS A 331 -15.15 11.88 -2.97
C LYS A 331 -16.47 11.24 -3.33
N GLY A 332 -16.97 11.45 -4.55
CA GLY A 332 -18.20 10.81 -5.06
C GLY A 332 -18.10 9.29 -5.17
N GLU A 333 -16.95 8.76 -5.59
CA GLU A 333 -16.70 7.30 -5.60
C GLU A 333 -16.68 6.74 -4.18
N ILE A 334 -15.96 7.38 -3.26
CA ILE A 334 -15.88 6.97 -1.84
C ILE A 334 -17.28 6.96 -1.20
N GLU A 335 -18.07 8.01 -1.42
CA GLU A 335 -19.44 8.11 -0.94
C GLU A 335 -20.32 7.00 -1.53
N THR A 336 -20.18 6.72 -2.84
CA THR A 336 -20.92 5.64 -3.49
C THR A 336 -20.57 4.28 -2.90
N LEU A 337 -19.29 4.00 -2.63
CA LEU A 337 -18.82 2.77 -1.98
C LEU A 337 -19.36 2.63 -0.54
N GLN A 338 -19.28 3.70 0.26
CA GLN A 338 -19.79 3.72 1.63
C GLN A 338 -21.31 3.51 1.68
N ASN A 339 -22.03 4.17 0.77
CA ASN A 339 -23.46 3.93 0.60
C ASN A 339 -23.68 2.46 0.24
N THR A 340 -22.95 1.91 -0.73
CA THR A 340 -23.24 0.58 -1.29
C THR A 340 -22.96 -0.54 -0.31
N PHE A 341 -21.81 -0.55 0.35
CA PHE A 341 -21.42 -1.62 1.30
C PHE A 341 -21.85 -1.34 2.75
N GLY A 342 -22.41 -0.15 3.00
CA GLY A 342 -22.85 0.30 4.30
C GLY A 342 -21.71 0.52 5.30
N SER A 343 -22.05 0.98 6.51
CA SER A 343 -21.07 1.20 7.59
C SER A 343 -20.30 -0.08 7.97
N ARG A 344 -20.90 -1.26 7.74
CA ARG A 344 -20.25 -2.55 7.90
C ARG A 344 -19.08 -2.74 6.93
N GLY A 345 -19.22 -2.29 5.68
CA GLY A 345 -18.16 -2.34 4.68
C GLY A 345 -16.92 -1.56 5.12
N ASN A 346 -17.11 -0.42 5.78
CA ASN A 346 -16.01 0.41 6.27
C ASN A 346 -15.08 -0.35 7.23
N TYR A 347 -15.56 -1.33 7.99
CA TYR A 347 -14.72 -2.15 8.87
C TYR A 347 -13.77 -3.08 8.11
N PHE A 348 -14.02 -3.34 6.83
CA PHE A 348 -13.16 -4.16 5.96
C PHE A 348 -12.38 -3.32 4.96
N THR A 349 -12.45 -1.99 5.04
CA THR A 349 -11.73 -1.12 4.10
C THR A 349 -10.35 -0.73 4.64
N LEU A 350 -9.33 -0.92 3.80
CA LEU A 350 -7.96 -0.43 3.97
C LEU A 350 -7.65 0.59 2.88
N ILE A 351 -7.06 1.73 3.24
CA ILE A 351 -6.64 2.73 2.26
C ILE A 351 -5.22 2.41 1.78
N LEU A 352 -5.03 2.25 0.48
CA LEU A 352 -3.73 2.04 -0.15
C LEU A 352 -3.31 3.29 -0.91
N SER A 353 -2.39 4.06 -0.34
CA SER A 353 -1.82 5.23 -1.03
C SER A 353 -0.69 4.83 -1.96
N THR A 354 -0.85 5.06 -3.27
CA THR A 354 0.18 4.72 -4.25
C THR A 354 1.15 5.88 -4.50
N VAL A 355 2.44 5.55 -4.57
CA VAL A 355 3.53 6.47 -4.94
C VAL A 355 4.40 5.85 -6.04
N GLU A 356 5.06 6.69 -6.82
CA GLU A 356 6.05 6.25 -7.83
C GLU A 356 7.50 6.35 -7.31
N SER A 357 7.68 6.85 -6.09
CA SER A 357 8.99 7.13 -5.49
C SER A 357 9.05 6.59 -4.05
N ASP A 358 10.09 6.95 -3.29
CA ASP A 358 10.27 6.48 -1.92
C ASP A 358 9.05 6.84 -1.03
N PRO A 359 8.34 5.84 -0.48
CA PRO A 359 7.15 6.05 0.37
C PRO A 359 7.49 6.73 1.71
N THR A 360 8.75 6.68 2.13
CA THR A 360 9.23 7.31 3.37
C THR A 360 9.73 8.74 3.18
N ALA A 361 9.75 9.22 1.93
CA ALA A 361 10.21 10.56 1.61
C ALA A 361 9.45 11.62 2.45
N PRO A 362 10.14 12.61 3.03
CA PRO A 362 9.51 13.61 3.89
C PRO A 362 8.32 14.32 3.24
N ALA A 363 8.34 14.52 1.92
CA ALA A 363 7.23 15.12 1.18
C ALA A 363 5.95 14.27 1.25
N VAL A 364 6.06 12.96 1.02
CA VAL A 364 4.94 12.00 1.09
C VAL A 364 4.40 11.92 2.51
N VAL A 365 5.28 11.71 3.49
CA VAL A 365 4.89 11.60 4.91
C VAL A 365 4.24 12.88 5.40
N ASN A 366 4.79 14.05 5.05
CA ASN A 366 4.23 15.34 5.45
C ASN A 366 2.88 15.62 4.79
N PHE A 367 2.73 15.25 3.51
CA PHE A 367 1.45 15.41 2.80
C PHE A 367 0.35 14.61 3.50
N LEU A 368 0.60 13.32 3.74
CA LEU A 368 -0.36 12.41 4.38
C LEU A 368 -0.69 12.84 5.82
N LYS A 369 0.27 13.40 6.57
CA LYS A 369 0.05 13.90 7.94
C LYS A 369 -0.71 15.23 8.00
N LYS A 370 -0.46 16.15 7.07
CA LYS A 370 -1.00 17.53 7.14
C LYS A 370 -2.32 17.71 6.39
N ASN A 371 -2.63 16.86 5.42
CA ASN A 371 -3.84 17.01 4.62
C ASN A 371 -5.09 16.57 5.41
N LYS A 372 -6.01 17.52 5.65
CA LYS A 372 -7.23 17.29 6.46
C LYS A 372 -8.16 16.27 5.82
N ASP A 373 -8.44 16.38 4.53
CA ASP A 373 -9.34 15.49 3.80
C ASP A 373 -8.86 14.03 3.88
N ILE A 374 -7.55 13.80 3.75
CA ILE A 374 -6.95 12.47 3.89
C ILE A 374 -7.04 11.97 5.35
N GLN A 375 -6.86 12.83 6.34
CA GLN A 375 -6.99 12.45 7.75
C GLN A 375 -8.43 12.08 8.11
N GLU A 376 -9.41 12.84 7.64
CA GLU A 376 -10.84 12.53 7.81
C GLU A 376 -11.19 11.20 7.12
N LEU A 377 -10.69 10.98 5.89
CA LEU A 377 -10.87 9.73 5.18
C LEU A 377 -10.29 8.53 5.97
N ARG A 378 -9.07 8.66 6.49
CA ARG A 378 -8.45 7.62 7.34
C ARG A 378 -9.31 7.31 8.54
N GLN A 379 -9.83 8.33 9.23
CA GLN A 379 -10.71 8.13 10.38
C GLN A 379 -12.01 7.41 9.99
N SER A 380 -12.59 7.73 8.83
CA SER A 380 -13.82 7.09 8.34
C SER A 380 -13.69 5.57 8.12
N PHE A 381 -12.46 5.09 7.91
CA PHE A 381 -12.13 3.67 7.72
C PHE A 381 -11.27 3.10 8.86
N GLY A 382 -11.37 3.65 10.08
CA GLY A 382 -10.73 3.10 11.28
C GLY A 382 -9.21 3.31 11.37
N GLY A 383 -8.66 4.29 10.64
CA GLY A 383 -7.26 4.69 10.67
C GLY A 383 -6.31 3.86 9.79
N ARG A 384 -6.83 2.82 9.15
CA ARG A 384 -6.06 1.81 8.42
C ARG A 384 -5.60 2.30 7.07
N HIS A 385 -4.29 2.35 6.89
CA HIS A 385 -3.66 2.96 5.75
C HIS A 385 -2.27 2.38 5.52
N VAL A 386 -1.93 2.13 4.25
CA VAL A 386 -0.61 1.66 3.80
C VAL A 386 -0.16 2.54 2.65
N VAL A 387 1.11 2.92 2.61
CA VAL A 387 1.71 3.61 1.46
C VAL A 387 2.50 2.59 0.66
N LEU A 388 2.18 2.43 -0.62
CA LEU A 388 2.83 1.48 -1.52
C LEU A 388 3.50 2.20 -2.67
N ASN A 389 4.78 1.97 -2.86
CA ASN A 389 5.45 2.27 -4.11
C ASN A 389 5.13 1.19 -5.14
N ILE A 390 4.41 1.56 -6.20
CA ILE A 390 3.98 0.62 -7.24
C ILE A 390 5.14 0.00 -8.03
N GLN A 391 6.32 0.63 -7.99
CA GLN A 391 7.55 0.11 -8.59
C GLN A 391 8.32 -0.81 -7.62
N ASP A 392 7.98 -0.80 -6.33
CA ASP A 392 8.65 -1.57 -5.28
C ASP A 392 7.68 -2.58 -4.62
N GLN A 393 7.81 -3.85 -5.00
CA GLN A 393 7.01 -4.97 -4.47
C GLN A 393 7.40 -5.38 -3.03
N TRP A 394 8.41 -4.73 -2.42
CA TRP A 394 8.88 -5.06 -1.07
C TRP A 394 7.88 -4.70 0.03
N GLN A 395 6.89 -3.83 -0.22
CA GLN A 395 5.91 -3.42 0.80
C GLN A 395 4.64 -4.29 0.83
N ILE A 396 4.55 -5.29 -0.05
CA ILE A 396 3.36 -6.13 -0.16
C ILE A 396 3.08 -6.94 1.12
N PRO A 397 4.09 -7.45 1.87
CA PRO A 397 3.83 -8.05 3.17
C PRO A 397 3.22 -7.12 4.19
N GLU A 398 3.67 -5.86 4.28
CA GLU A 398 3.05 -4.88 5.19
C GLU A 398 1.56 -4.68 4.86
N LEU A 399 1.23 -4.63 3.57
CA LEU A 399 -0.16 -4.60 3.12
C LEU A 399 -0.94 -5.86 3.54
N LEU A 400 -0.38 -7.05 3.32
CA LEU A 400 -1.05 -8.32 3.65
C LEU A 400 -1.16 -8.55 5.16
N ASP A 401 -0.17 -8.10 5.94
CA ASP A 401 -0.15 -8.16 7.40
C ASP A 401 -1.17 -7.17 7.97
N ALA A 402 -1.27 -5.96 7.43
CA ALA A 402 -2.34 -5.01 7.79
C ALA A 402 -3.74 -5.60 7.54
N VAL A 403 -3.94 -6.27 6.39
CA VAL A 403 -5.18 -7.01 6.12
C VAL A 403 -5.40 -8.15 7.12
N GLN A 404 -4.33 -8.82 7.58
CA GLN A 404 -4.44 -9.91 8.54
C GLN A 404 -4.80 -9.42 9.94
N GLU A 405 -4.20 -8.33 10.40
CA GLU A 405 -4.49 -7.70 11.70
C GLU A 405 -5.94 -7.24 11.79
N MET A 406 -6.46 -6.67 10.69
CA MET A 406 -7.87 -6.27 10.56
C MET A 406 -8.86 -7.41 10.81
N ARG A 407 -8.45 -8.66 10.65
CA ARG A 407 -9.30 -9.85 10.84
C ARG A 407 -9.32 -10.35 12.30
N GLY A 408 -8.46 -9.82 13.18
CA GLY A 408 -8.28 -10.31 14.55
C GLY A 408 -9.44 -9.98 15.50
N THR A 409 -10.24 -8.95 15.19
CA THR A 409 -11.34 -8.48 16.06
C THR A 409 -12.69 -8.58 15.34
N GLY A 410 -13.37 -9.73 15.44
CA GLY A 410 -14.75 -9.90 14.96
C GLY A 410 -14.91 -10.78 13.71
N SER A 411 -15.77 -10.36 12.76
CA SER A 411 -16.03 -11.10 11.52
C SER A 411 -14.77 -11.14 10.64
N ARG A 412 -14.45 -12.31 10.08
CA ARG A 412 -13.18 -12.58 9.37
C ARG A 412 -13.17 -12.07 7.94
N SER A 413 -14.33 -11.68 7.42
CA SER A 413 -14.57 -11.18 6.05
C SER A 413 -15.95 -10.51 5.96
N PHE A 414 -16.15 -9.74 4.89
CA PHE A 414 -17.41 -9.17 4.48
C PHE A 414 -18.15 -10.13 3.55
N THR A 415 -19.36 -10.53 3.92
CA THR A 415 -20.11 -11.60 3.25
C THR A 415 -21.36 -11.08 2.55
N LYS A 416 -21.94 -11.94 1.70
CA LYS A 416 -23.22 -11.71 1.04
C LYS A 416 -24.34 -11.33 2.00
N ASP A 417 -24.42 -12.00 3.15
CA ASP A 417 -25.41 -11.70 4.18
C ASP A 417 -25.23 -10.28 4.76
N MET A 418 -23.97 -9.84 4.95
CA MET A 418 -23.68 -8.49 5.42
C MET A 418 -24.10 -7.44 4.38
N PHE A 419 -23.88 -7.73 3.10
CA PHE A 419 -24.32 -6.88 2.00
C PHE A 419 -25.85 -6.81 1.89
N THR A 420 -26.54 -7.95 1.88
CA THR A 420 -28.01 -7.99 1.84
C THR A 420 -28.61 -7.27 3.04
N LYS A 421 -28.03 -7.44 4.23
CA LYS A 421 -28.49 -6.71 5.42
C LYS A 421 -28.32 -5.19 5.28
N ALA A 422 -27.19 -4.72 4.74
CA ALA A 422 -26.98 -3.30 4.47
C ALA A 422 -28.02 -2.74 3.47
N GLN A 423 -28.38 -3.52 2.43
CA GLN A 423 -29.45 -3.10 1.51
C GLN A 423 -30.83 -3.09 2.18
N MET A 424 -31.14 -4.09 3.01
CA MET A 424 -32.40 -4.14 3.75
C MET A 424 -32.56 -2.96 4.70
N GLU A 425 -31.50 -2.58 5.44
CA GLU A 425 -31.51 -1.43 6.35
C GLU A 425 -31.87 -0.13 5.61
N LYS A 426 -31.33 0.07 4.40
CA LYS A 426 -31.68 1.21 3.53
C LYS A 426 -33.13 1.20 3.08
N VAL A 427 -33.66 0.04 2.70
CA VAL A 427 -35.06 -0.09 2.27
C VAL A 427 -36.00 0.28 3.43
N VAL A 428 -35.70 -0.20 4.64
CA VAL A 428 -36.47 0.14 5.84
C VAL A 428 -36.42 1.65 6.14
N GLU A 429 -35.25 2.28 6.00
CA GLU A 429 -35.10 3.72 6.17
C GLU A 429 -35.90 4.52 5.13
N LEU A 430 -35.87 4.08 3.87
CA LEU A 430 -36.69 4.65 2.78
C LEU A 430 -38.19 4.47 3.03
N GLU A 431 -38.62 3.34 3.59
CA GLU A 431 -40.02 3.13 3.95
C GLU A 431 -40.47 4.03 5.10
N ASN A 432 -39.61 4.20 6.11
CA ASN A 432 -39.88 5.07 7.26
C ASN A 432 -39.96 6.55 6.85
N THR A 433 -39.03 7.02 6.01
CA THR A 433 -39.06 8.38 5.46
C THR A 433 -40.29 8.60 4.57
N ASN A 434 -40.63 7.64 3.72
CA ASN A 434 -41.88 7.69 2.93
C ASN A 434 -43.14 7.72 3.79
N ARG A 435 -43.16 7.00 4.93
CA ARG A 435 -44.28 7.06 5.90
C ARG A 435 -44.39 8.44 6.53
N ARG A 436 -43.28 8.98 7.02
CA ARG A 436 -43.23 10.31 7.64
C ARG A 436 -43.71 11.42 6.69
N LEU A 437 -43.24 11.38 5.44
CA LEU A 437 -43.67 12.30 4.40
C LEU A 437 -45.17 12.17 4.09
N LYS A 438 -45.75 10.96 4.14
CA LYS A 438 -47.19 10.77 3.97
C LYS A 438 -48.00 11.38 5.12
N ASP A 439 -47.54 11.23 6.35
CA ASP A 439 -48.20 11.78 7.53
C ASP A 439 -48.16 13.31 7.51
N GLU A 440 -47.00 13.91 7.20
CA GLU A 440 -46.86 15.37 7.00
C GLU A 440 -47.77 15.89 5.87
N LEU A 441 -47.89 15.14 4.77
CA LEU A 441 -48.79 15.49 3.67
C LEU A 441 -50.27 15.46 4.09
N GLN A 442 -50.65 14.60 5.04
CA GLN A 442 -52.01 14.54 5.58
C GLN A 442 -52.27 15.71 6.53
N ASP A 443 -51.31 16.09 7.36
CA ASP A 443 -51.44 17.21 8.29
C ASP A 443 -51.54 18.55 7.56
N VAL A 444 -50.76 18.74 6.48
CA VAL A 444 -50.89 19.93 5.61
C VAL A 444 -52.27 20.01 4.97
N LYS A 445 -52.84 18.87 4.55
CA LYS A 445 -54.20 18.80 3.98
C LYS A 445 -55.29 19.13 5.00
N LYS A 446 -55.17 18.66 6.25
CA LYS A 446 -56.13 18.97 7.32
C LYS A 446 -56.11 20.45 7.69
N LYS A 447 -54.92 21.04 7.82
CA LYS A 447 -54.75 22.47 8.11
C LYS A 447 -55.26 23.40 6.99
N SER A 448 -55.35 22.91 5.76
CA SER A 448 -55.95 23.65 4.64
C SER A 448 -57.46 23.43 4.50
N GLN A 449 -58.08 22.64 5.37
CA GLN A 449 -59.55 22.46 5.47
C GLN A 449 -60.20 23.16 6.68
N GLU A 450 -59.43 23.70 7.63
CA GLU A 450 -59.96 24.38 8.83
C GLU A 450 -60.13 25.91 8.68
N GLY A 451 -60.26 26.41 7.45
CA GLY A 451 -60.39 27.86 7.19
C GLY A 451 -61.05 28.20 5.86
N ASP A 452 -62.31 27.79 5.68
CA ASP A 452 -63.29 28.45 4.80
C ASP A 452 -64.66 27.78 5.04
N ASP A 453 -65.38 28.21 6.09
CA ASP A 453 -66.83 28.04 6.18
C ASP A 453 -67.45 29.10 5.27
N ASP A 454 -67.68 28.79 4.00
CA ASP A 454 -68.75 29.44 3.23
C ASP A 454 -69.32 28.50 2.15
N GLU A 455 -70.62 28.30 2.26
CA GLU A 455 -71.47 27.55 1.34
C GLU A 455 -71.48 28.21 -0.04
N SER A 456 -70.72 27.67 -1.01
CA SER A 456 -71.11 27.84 -2.42
C SER A 456 -70.67 26.65 -3.27
N GLN A 457 -71.68 25.88 -3.68
CA GLN A 457 -71.74 24.98 -4.83
C GLN A 457 -70.46 24.21 -5.21
N ASN A 458 -70.55 22.89 -4.96
CA ASN A 458 -69.74 21.82 -5.51
C ASN A 458 -69.28 22.05 -6.97
N ARG A 459 -68.18 22.78 -7.15
CA ARG A 459 -67.40 22.85 -8.39
C ARG A 459 -66.05 22.22 -8.07
N GLU A 460 -65.89 20.95 -8.42
CA GLU A 460 -64.61 20.26 -8.33
C GLU A 460 -63.48 21.14 -8.88
N CYS A 461 -62.38 21.20 -8.12
CA CYS A 461 -61.21 22.02 -8.43
C CYS A 461 -60.66 21.64 -9.81
N LEU A 462 -60.64 22.60 -10.73
CA LEU A 462 -60.15 22.37 -12.09
C LEU A 462 -58.62 22.38 -12.07
N ARG A 463 -57.99 21.26 -12.45
CA ARG A 463 -56.53 21.13 -12.48
C ARG A 463 -56.03 21.24 -13.91
N MET A 464 -55.13 22.19 -14.15
CA MET A 464 -54.55 22.49 -15.45
C MET A 464 -53.03 22.30 -15.38
N VAL A 465 -52.46 21.56 -16.33
CA VAL A 465 -51.01 21.39 -16.46
C VAL A 465 -50.55 22.10 -17.74
N LEU A 466 -49.65 23.07 -17.60
CA LEU A 466 -49.11 23.82 -18.72
C LEU A 466 -47.85 23.11 -19.25
N ILE A 467 -47.90 22.66 -20.50
CA ILE A 467 -46.82 21.90 -21.16
C ILE A 467 -46.44 22.61 -22.46
N GLY A 468 -45.15 22.63 -22.79
CA GLY A 468 -44.63 23.36 -23.94
C GLY A 468 -43.11 23.54 -23.90
N LYS A 469 -42.52 23.91 -25.05
CA LYS A 469 -41.08 24.15 -25.20
C LYS A 469 -40.59 25.31 -24.31
N ASN A 470 -39.26 25.46 -24.17
CA ASN A 470 -38.72 26.63 -23.50
C ASN A 470 -39.14 27.92 -24.21
N GLY A 471 -39.43 28.97 -23.46
CA GLY A 471 -39.85 30.27 -24.03
C GLY A 471 -41.26 30.32 -24.61
N SER A 472 -42.05 29.23 -24.57
CA SER A 472 -43.41 29.19 -25.12
C SER A 472 -44.48 29.94 -24.31
N GLY A 473 -44.07 30.69 -23.27
CA GLY A 473 -44.97 31.50 -22.46
C GLY A 473 -45.74 30.78 -21.35
N LYS A 474 -45.44 29.51 -21.01
CA LYS A 474 -46.18 28.74 -19.97
C LYS A 474 -46.40 29.50 -18.66
N SER A 475 -45.33 30.00 -18.06
CA SER A 475 -45.41 30.76 -16.80
C SER A 475 -46.20 32.06 -16.94
N ALA A 476 -46.13 32.73 -18.10
CA ALA A 476 -46.94 33.92 -18.37
C ALA A 476 -48.42 33.56 -18.52
N THR A 477 -48.74 32.48 -19.25
CA THR A 477 -50.10 31.94 -19.37
C THR A 477 -50.67 31.51 -18.02
N GLY A 478 -49.87 30.90 -17.15
CA GLY A 478 -50.30 30.55 -15.80
C GLY A 478 -50.69 31.76 -14.97
N ASN A 479 -49.95 32.87 -15.10
CA ASN A 479 -50.32 34.14 -14.47
C ASN A 479 -51.60 34.73 -15.05
N THR A 480 -51.79 34.65 -16.37
CA THR A 480 -53.02 35.12 -17.02
C THR A 480 -54.23 34.33 -16.56
N ILE A 481 -54.11 32.99 -16.44
CA ILE A 481 -55.19 32.13 -15.96
C ILE A 481 -55.54 32.48 -14.51
N LEU A 482 -54.54 32.73 -13.67
CA LEU A 482 -54.76 33.03 -12.25
C LEU A 482 -55.07 34.50 -11.96
N GLY A 483 -55.05 35.37 -12.98
CA GLY A 483 -55.28 36.81 -12.86
C GLY A 483 -54.16 37.60 -12.16
N GLU A 484 -53.13 36.93 -11.65
CA GLU A 484 -52.10 37.48 -10.77
C GLU A 484 -50.71 36.90 -11.09
N LYS A 485 -49.64 37.62 -10.74
CA LYS A 485 -48.26 37.25 -11.09
C LYS A 485 -47.61 36.25 -10.11
N TYR A 486 -48.05 35.00 -10.11
CA TYR A 486 -47.53 33.94 -9.22
C TYR A 486 -46.31 33.16 -9.74
N PHE A 487 -46.18 33.04 -11.06
CA PHE A 487 -45.05 32.43 -11.74
C PHE A 487 -44.10 33.51 -12.24
N LYS A 488 -42.79 33.30 -12.06
CA LYS A 488 -41.78 34.23 -12.56
C LYS A 488 -41.69 34.09 -14.09
N SER A 489 -42.26 35.04 -14.81
CA SER A 489 -42.20 35.10 -16.28
C SER A 489 -41.23 36.20 -16.73
N THR A 490 -40.11 35.82 -17.37
CA THR A 490 -39.15 36.75 -17.99
C THR A 490 -38.80 36.28 -19.40
N VAL A 491 -38.65 37.20 -20.35
CA VAL A 491 -38.20 36.87 -21.71
C VAL A 491 -36.74 36.43 -21.64
N SER A 492 -36.48 35.14 -21.81
CA SER A 492 -35.16 34.53 -21.66
C SER A 492 -35.03 33.30 -22.57
N SER A 493 -33.85 33.13 -23.20
CA SER A 493 -33.49 31.93 -23.95
C SER A 493 -33.14 30.73 -23.06
N LYS A 494 -32.92 30.96 -21.75
CA LYS A 494 -32.64 29.93 -20.72
C LYS A 494 -33.90 29.63 -19.89
N SER A 495 -34.12 28.36 -19.54
CA SER A 495 -35.30 27.94 -18.74
C SER A 495 -35.29 28.59 -17.36
N VAL A 496 -36.38 29.29 -17.03
CA VAL A 496 -36.56 29.98 -15.74
C VAL A 496 -37.17 29.04 -14.70
N THR A 497 -38.03 28.11 -15.14
CA THR A 497 -38.67 27.08 -14.30
C THR A 497 -37.80 25.82 -14.32
N LYS A 498 -37.21 25.46 -13.17
CA LYS A 498 -36.37 24.26 -13.00
C LYS A 498 -37.13 23.05 -12.43
N PHE A 499 -38.25 23.30 -11.76
CA PHE A 499 -39.09 22.29 -11.11
C PHE A 499 -40.57 22.60 -11.35
N CYS A 500 -41.44 21.59 -11.32
CA CYS A 500 -42.88 21.82 -11.42
C CYS A 500 -43.35 22.71 -10.27
N LYS A 501 -44.05 23.81 -10.58
CA LYS A 501 -44.64 24.70 -9.58
C LYS A 501 -46.15 24.66 -9.70
N ILE A 502 -46.84 24.41 -8.59
CA ILE A 502 -48.30 24.38 -8.53
C ILE A 502 -48.76 25.64 -7.80
N ILE A 503 -49.71 26.36 -8.40
CA ILE A 503 -50.39 27.48 -7.75
C ILE A 503 -51.89 27.25 -7.84
N THR A 504 -52.58 27.49 -6.73
CA THR A 504 -54.04 27.40 -6.61
C THR A 504 -54.64 28.80 -6.51
N GLY A 505 -55.78 29.03 -7.16
CA GLY A 505 -56.56 30.27 -7.06
C GLY A 505 -58.07 30.00 -7.27
N LYS A 506 -58.89 31.05 -7.21
CA LYS A 506 -60.32 31.01 -7.57
C LYS A 506 -60.52 31.85 -8.85
N ILE A 507 -61.15 31.27 -9.88
CA ILE A 507 -61.56 31.95 -11.12
C ILE A 507 -63.09 31.91 -11.16
N ASP A 508 -63.77 33.06 -11.16
CA ASP A 508 -65.23 33.17 -11.15
C ASP A 508 -65.90 32.26 -10.10
N GLY A 509 -65.34 32.25 -8.89
CA GLY A 509 -65.80 31.44 -7.76
C GLY A 509 -65.44 29.94 -7.84
N ARG A 510 -64.82 29.46 -8.93
CA ARG A 510 -64.38 28.06 -9.08
C ARG A 510 -62.91 27.89 -8.64
N PRO A 511 -62.59 26.92 -7.77
CA PRO A 511 -61.21 26.58 -7.45
C PRO A 511 -60.45 26.05 -8.68
N VAL A 512 -59.25 26.56 -8.94
CA VAL A 512 -58.38 26.16 -10.05
C VAL A 512 -56.95 25.97 -9.55
N ALA A 513 -56.31 24.87 -9.96
CA ALA A 513 -54.88 24.63 -9.74
C ALA A 513 -54.14 24.61 -11.08
N VAL A 514 -53.12 25.46 -11.24
CA VAL A 514 -52.29 25.54 -12.43
C VAL A 514 -50.89 25.01 -12.10
N VAL A 515 -50.43 24.02 -12.87
CA VAL A 515 -49.09 23.43 -12.77
C VAL A 515 -48.22 23.95 -13.91
N ASP A 516 -47.23 24.80 -13.60
CA ASP A 516 -46.18 25.18 -14.54
C ASP A 516 -45.08 24.12 -14.53
N THR A 517 -44.81 23.54 -15.70
CA THR A 517 -43.84 22.45 -15.86
C THR A 517 -42.52 22.96 -16.47
N PRO A 518 -41.36 22.38 -16.10
CA PRO A 518 -40.11 22.62 -16.82
C PRO A 518 -40.18 22.05 -18.25
N VAL A 519 -39.14 22.29 -19.05
CA VAL A 519 -39.09 21.86 -20.47
C VAL A 519 -39.31 20.35 -20.59
N CYS A 520 -40.40 19.94 -21.26
CA CYS A 520 -40.80 18.53 -21.39
C CYS A 520 -40.58 17.91 -22.78
N LEU A 521 -39.91 18.58 -23.73
CA LEU A 521 -39.72 18.05 -25.09
C LEU A 521 -38.25 18.05 -25.52
N THR A 522 -37.49 17.09 -25.00
CA THR A 522 -36.33 16.49 -25.66
C THR A 522 -36.28 15.00 -25.32
N GLY A 523 -36.67 14.14 -26.25
CA GLY A 523 -36.08 12.81 -26.43
C GLY A 523 -36.57 11.61 -25.62
N HIS A 524 -37.07 11.72 -24.38
CA HIS A 524 -37.57 10.56 -23.61
C HIS A 524 -38.70 10.98 -22.68
N PHE A 525 -39.89 10.38 -22.84
CA PHE A 525 -41.02 10.53 -21.91
C PHE A 525 -40.84 9.53 -20.75
N PRO A 526 -40.61 9.95 -19.49
CA PRO A 526 -40.84 9.08 -18.36
C PRO A 526 -42.35 9.00 -18.16
N MET A 527 -42.93 7.85 -18.47
CA MET A 527 -44.36 7.54 -18.27
C MET A 527 -44.77 7.53 -16.77
N MET A 528 -43.89 8.00 -15.87
CA MET A 528 -44.11 8.13 -14.43
C MET A 528 -44.75 9.45 -13.99
N MET A 529 -44.81 10.51 -14.83
CA MET A 529 -45.45 11.77 -14.40
C MET A 529 -46.99 11.76 -14.38
N PHE A 530 -47.65 10.77 -14.98
CA PHE A 530 -49.13 10.70 -15.06
C PHE A 530 -49.77 9.51 -14.36
N LYS A 531 -49.02 8.71 -13.60
CA LYS A 531 -49.61 7.64 -12.75
C LYS A 531 -49.98 8.19 -11.38
N ARG A 532 -51.08 8.91 -11.30
CA ARG A 532 -51.99 8.94 -10.15
C ARG A 532 -53.32 9.47 -10.64
N ARG A 533 -54.41 8.77 -10.29
CA ARG A 533 -55.77 9.34 -10.35
C ARG A 533 -55.70 10.69 -9.63
N TRP A 534 -55.77 11.77 -10.39
CA TRP A 534 -55.91 13.12 -9.85
C TRP A 534 -57.36 13.33 -9.50
#